data_AF-A0A7J7Z4M2-F1
#
_entry.id   AF-A0A7J7Z4M2-F1
#
_cell.length_a   1.000
_cell.length_b   1.000
_cell.length_c   1.000
_cell.angle_alpha   90.00
_cell.angle_beta   90.00
_cell.angle_gamma   90.00
#
_symmetry.space_group_name_H-M   'P 1'
#
loop_
_entity.id
_entity.type
_entity.pdbx_description
1 polymer ?
#
loop_
_entity_poly.entity_id
_entity_poly.type
_entity_poly.pdbx_seq_one_letter_code
_entity_poly.pdbx_strand_id
1 'polypeptide(L)'
;MASRNKQLRELQGQLLPSKALVEVNEDCLEEEDDDCLAEEEDEPVFVDAEELCSGGLKAGSLPGCLPVVISDENTRKKYEVSGHFPLTGPWWRVKVQVKPAGSRNYQVQGFPSYFLQSNMSPPDQKNICSLFLTDCNAPSDTITKFLAWVNATLGYENLNFENLWETLRTFEKENMKNGKKQSTQQESQPDNQMWRSVEKTIPFRSVMTALKFPKIMEFLPVLLPRHFKQLISSCPNEVLRNMEEILGTHPWKLGFSKVTYRELKLLQCEASWTAFCQFPSLLLLMTDVQKNGLIVYSKLKQLCREHGHTYVEGPDLTSQLSNQMSFHDVWECLKFLNDIHVVTYKKGCVFLYNLYQAEKGIASSIGDLMKRPPWCFHVDVKKVLASIRTKKPENSRRGDPLNESKPDETLETSEANTQDSGDHICDHGEDEGNAEIPDDQLDQDQVAALEMVCSNAVTVISGKGGCGKTTIVSHLFRHRELLEKREVKKACEDFEQDQDVPEEWITYTEQSLPKADKGIEVLLTAPTGKAAGLLRQKTGFHAYTLCQVSYSFYFWKKTMDKENSEN
;
A
#
# COMPACT_ATOMS: atom_id res chain seq x y z
N MET A 1 -23.90 -28.19 -18.86
CA MET A 1 -23.08 -29.41 -18.89
C MET A 1 -22.37 -29.51 -17.55
N ALA A 2 -22.47 -30.65 -16.88
CA ALA A 2 -22.06 -30.83 -15.48
C ALA A 2 -20.53 -30.75 -15.34
N SER A 3 -20.04 -29.70 -14.68
CA SER A 3 -18.63 -29.62 -14.25
C SER A 3 -18.39 -30.73 -13.23
N ARG A 4 -17.36 -31.55 -13.48
CA ARG A 4 -16.88 -32.56 -12.53
C ARG A 4 -16.37 -31.82 -11.29
N ASN A 5 -17.16 -31.81 -10.22
CA ASN A 5 -16.66 -31.57 -8.86
C ASN A 5 -15.58 -32.64 -8.56
N LYS A 6 -14.32 -32.36 -8.91
CA LYS A 6 -13.17 -33.13 -8.44
C LYS A 6 -13.22 -33.04 -6.91
N GLN A 7 -13.46 -34.16 -6.23
CA GLN A 7 -13.59 -34.21 -4.78
C GLN A 7 -12.35 -33.57 -4.13
N LEU A 8 -12.59 -32.52 -3.34
CA LEU A 8 -11.58 -31.92 -2.49
C LEU A 8 -11.21 -32.91 -1.39
N ARG A 9 -9.91 -33.08 -1.18
CA ARG A 9 -9.37 -33.93 -0.13
C ARG A 9 -8.70 -33.07 0.93
N GLU A 10 -9.00 -33.33 2.20
CA GLU A 10 -8.25 -32.76 3.32
C GLU A 10 -7.00 -33.62 3.58
N LEU A 11 -5.84 -32.98 3.63
CA LEU A 11 -4.59 -33.58 4.09
C LEU A 11 -4.20 -32.96 5.43
N GLN A 12 -3.79 -33.82 6.37
CA GLN A 12 -3.28 -33.39 7.67
C GLN A 12 -2.01 -34.18 7.97
N GLY A 13 -0.87 -33.49 8.09
CA GLY A 13 0.38 -34.21 8.20
C GLY A 13 1.61 -33.36 8.39
N GLN A 14 2.75 -34.04 8.54
CA GLN A 14 4.04 -33.41 8.76
C GLN A 14 4.64 -32.94 7.43
N LEU A 15 5.22 -31.74 7.40
CA LEU A 15 6.05 -31.30 6.29
C LEU A 15 7.38 -32.05 6.33
N LEU A 16 7.78 -32.60 5.19
CA LEU A 16 9.07 -33.28 5.07
C LEU A 16 10.13 -32.35 4.46
N PRO A 17 11.41 -32.49 4.84
CA PRO A 17 12.49 -31.74 4.22
C PRO A 17 12.51 -31.99 2.70
N SER A 18 12.59 -30.93 1.91
CA SER A 18 12.78 -31.05 0.47
C SER A 18 14.12 -31.73 0.20
N LYS A 19 14.13 -32.89 -0.47
CA LYS A 19 15.34 -33.34 -1.15
C LYS A 19 15.66 -32.29 -2.22
N ALA A 20 16.92 -31.87 -2.30
CA ALA A 20 17.38 -30.85 -3.25
C ALA A 20 16.71 -31.01 -4.61
N LEU A 21 16.11 -29.91 -5.07
CA LEU A 21 15.40 -29.79 -6.34
C LEU A 21 16.26 -30.39 -7.47
N VAL A 22 15.87 -31.55 -7.97
CA VAL A 22 16.24 -31.95 -9.33
C VAL A 22 15.27 -31.20 -10.22
N GLU A 23 15.84 -30.32 -11.04
CA GLU A 23 15.31 -29.65 -12.23
C GLU A 23 13.79 -29.41 -12.26
N VAL A 24 13.43 -28.13 -12.16
CA VAL A 24 12.11 -27.62 -12.50
C VAL A 24 11.77 -28.10 -13.92
N ASN A 25 10.87 -29.07 -14.03
CA ASN A 25 10.20 -29.31 -15.30
C ASN A 25 9.28 -28.10 -15.53
N GLU A 26 9.65 -27.26 -16.50
CA GLU A 26 8.89 -26.12 -17.02
C GLU A 26 7.45 -26.50 -17.47
N ASP A 27 7.17 -27.80 -17.64
CA ASP A 27 5.88 -28.34 -18.09
C ASP A 27 4.72 -28.22 -17.07
N CYS A 28 4.95 -27.69 -15.87
CA CYS A 28 3.89 -27.51 -14.86
C CYS A 28 3.27 -26.09 -14.82
N LEU A 29 3.69 -25.19 -15.71
CA LEU A 29 3.20 -23.80 -15.76
C LEU A 29 2.09 -23.56 -16.79
N GLU A 30 1.68 -24.56 -17.59
CA GLU A 30 0.78 -24.32 -18.73
C GLU A 30 -0.71 -24.64 -18.51
N GLU A 31 -1.12 -25.10 -17.33
CA GLU A 31 -2.56 -25.20 -17.01
C GLU A 31 -2.88 -24.38 -15.75
N GLU A 32 -2.84 -23.06 -15.91
CA GLU A 32 -3.67 -22.16 -15.12
C GLU A 32 -5.14 -22.48 -15.44
N ASP A 33 -5.68 -23.53 -14.80
CA ASP A 33 -7.13 -23.61 -14.57
C ASP A 33 -7.51 -22.31 -13.83
N ASP A 34 -8.15 -21.40 -14.56
CA ASP A 34 -8.72 -20.10 -14.15
C ASP A 34 -9.54 -20.16 -12.83
N ASP A 35 -9.94 -21.36 -12.41
CA ASP A 35 -10.66 -21.64 -11.17
C ASP A 35 -9.77 -21.67 -9.88
N CYS A 36 -8.44 -21.62 -9.96
CA CYS A 36 -7.57 -21.65 -8.77
C CYS A 36 -7.43 -20.28 -8.08
N LEU A 37 -7.64 -19.20 -8.82
CA LEU A 37 -7.28 -17.83 -8.45
C LEU A 37 -8.48 -16.88 -8.38
N ALA A 38 -9.69 -17.36 -8.70
CA ALA A 38 -10.88 -16.54 -8.85
C ALA A 38 -11.41 -15.82 -7.58
N GLU A 39 -10.73 -15.86 -6.42
CA GLU A 39 -11.16 -15.10 -5.23
C GLU A 39 -10.12 -14.17 -4.59
N GLU A 40 -8.89 -14.02 -5.11
CA GLU A 40 -7.92 -13.04 -4.57
C GLU A 40 -7.06 -12.32 -5.63
N GLU A 41 -7.56 -12.12 -6.85
CA GLU A 41 -7.09 -10.97 -7.64
C GLU A 41 -7.56 -9.68 -6.93
N ASP A 42 -6.70 -9.10 -6.10
CA ASP A 42 -6.96 -7.81 -5.48
C ASP A 42 -6.42 -6.71 -6.38
N GLU A 43 -7.35 -6.03 -7.04
CA GLU A 43 -7.20 -4.64 -7.41
C GLU A 43 -7.18 -3.75 -6.15
N PRO A 44 -6.41 -2.64 -6.16
CA PRO A 44 -6.10 -1.86 -4.96
C PRO A 44 -7.35 -1.29 -4.28
N VAL A 45 -7.63 -1.77 -3.07
CA VAL A 45 -8.66 -1.19 -2.18
C VAL A 45 -8.22 0.20 -1.70
N PHE A 46 -9.09 1.20 -1.82
CA PHE A 46 -8.83 2.55 -1.35
C PHE A 46 -8.39 2.56 0.12
N VAL A 47 -7.24 3.20 0.39
CA VAL A 47 -6.71 3.46 1.73
C VAL A 47 -6.62 4.95 1.92
N ASP A 48 -7.08 5.41 3.07
CA ASP A 48 -6.92 6.80 3.46
C ASP A 48 -5.43 7.16 3.56
N ALA A 49 -5.03 8.28 2.95
CA ALA A 49 -3.64 8.69 2.93
C ALA A 49 -3.08 8.98 4.35
N GLU A 50 -3.92 9.44 5.27
CA GLU A 50 -3.56 9.59 6.68
C GLU A 50 -3.30 8.24 7.34
N GLU A 51 -4.17 7.24 7.11
CA GLU A 51 -3.97 5.88 7.61
C GLU A 51 -2.69 5.26 7.02
N LEU A 52 -2.45 5.45 5.72
CA LEU A 52 -1.25 4.97 5.02
C LEU A 52 0.04 5.55 5.63
N CYS A 53 0.02 6.82 6.02
CA CYS A 53 1.16 7.55 6.57
C CYS A 53 1.28 7.45 8.10
N SER A 54 0.24 6.96 8.78
CA SER A 54 0.22 6.73 10.24
C SER A 54 1.26 5.70 10.72
N GLY A 55 1.78 4.86 9.82
CA GLY A 55 2.75 3.80 10.15
C GLY A 55 2.13 2.47 10.56
N GLY A 56 0.84 2.26 10.26
CA GLY A 56 0.21 0.95 10.42
C GLY A 56 0.87 -0.13 9.56
N LEU A 57 0.76 -1.39 9.99
CA LEU A 57 1.36 -2.51 9.28
C LEU A 57 0.58 -2.77 7.99
N LYS A 58 1.27 -2.76 6.85
CA LYS A 58 0.67 -3.00 5.53
C LYS A 58 0.50 -4.50 5.26
N ALA A 59 -0.28 -4.84 4.25
CA ALA A 59 -0.26 -6.20 3.71
C ALA A 59 1.12 -6.51 3.09
N GLY A 60 1.59 -7.74 3.21
CA GLY A 60 2.70 -8.26 2.43
C GLY A 60 2.26 -8.81 1.08
N SER A 61 3.21 -9.32 0.30
CA SER A 61 2.88 -10.15 -0.85
C SER A 61 2.34 -11.50 -0.37
N LEU A 62 1.51 -12.14 -1.19
CA LEU A 62 1.17 -13.54 -0.99
C LEU A 62 2.45 -14.40 -1.00
N PRO A 63 2.48 -15.52 -0.25
CA PRO A 63 3.58 -16.49 -0.33
C PRO A 63 3.77 -16.98 -1.77
N GLY A 64 4.99 -17.30 -2.18
CA GLY A 64 5.18 -17.96 -3.48
C GLY A 64 4.54 -19.35 -3.50
N CYS A 65 4.10 -19.80 -4.68
CA CYS A 65 3.72 -21.19 -4.88
C CYS A 65 4.97 -22.08 -4.84
N LEU A 66 4.99 -23.05 -3.92
CA LEU A 66 6.13 -23.93 -3.69
C LEU A 66 5.67 -25.39 -3.63
N PRO A 67 6.45 -26.33 -4.20
CA PRO A 67 6.24 -27.75 -3.99
C PRO A 67 6.72 -28.17 -2.60
N VAL A 68 5.89 -28.91 -1.87
CA VAL A 68 6.19 -29.51 -0.57
C VAL A 68 5.74 -30.97 -0.54
N VAL A 69 6.32 -31.75 0.37
CA VAL A 69 5.90 -33.14 0.59
C VAL A 69 5.24 -33.24 1.96
N ILE A 70 3.97 -33.67 1.97
CA ILE A 70 3.18 -33.86 3.20
C ILE A 70 3.07 -35.36 3.48
N SER A 71 3.48 -35.78 4.68
CA SER A 71 3.22 -37.11 5.21
C SER A 71 1.89 -37.13 5.95
N ASP A 72 0.83 -37.54 5.26
CA ASP A 72 -0.54 -37.54 5.80
C ASP A 72 -0.71 -38.56 6.93
N GLU A 73 -1.20 -38.11 8.08
CA GLU A 73 -1.36 -38.91 9.29
C GLU A 73 -2.48 -39.95 9.14
N ASN A 74 -3.52 -39.62 8.38
CA ASN A 74 -4.68 -40.47 8.18
C ASN A 74 -4.36 -41.68 7.30
N THR A 75 -3.65 -41.45 6.19
CA THR A 75 -3.33 -42.51 5.22
C THR A 75 -1.92 -43.07 5.37
N ARG A 76 -1.05 -42.42 6.15
CA ARG A 76 0.40 -42.71 6.27
C ARG A 76 1.14 -42.68 4.93
N LYS A 77 0.58 -42.01 3.92
CA LYS A 77 1.18 -41.85 2.59
C LYS A 77 1.81 -40.47 2.44
N LYS A 78 2.81 -40.40 1.58
CA LYS A 78 3.47 -39.14 1.20
C LYS A 78 2.79 -38.58 -0.05
N TYR A 79 2.50 -37.29 -0.02
CA TYR A 79 1.87 -36.55 -1.10
C TYR A 79 2.77 -35.40 -1.52
N GLU A 80 3.05 -35.30 -2.81
CA GLU A 80 3.68 -34.13 -3.42
C GLU A 80 2.59 -33.10 -3.73
N VAL A 81 2.73 -31.92 -3.11
CA VAL A 81 1.71 -30.89 -3.07
C VAL A 81 2.32 -29.55 -3.44
N SER A 82 1.75 -28.86 -4.43
CA SER A 82 2.15 -27.51 -4.81
C SER A 82 1.13 -26.49 -4.30
N GLY A 83 1.59 -25.43 -3.64
CA GLY A 83 0.71 -24.41 -3.08
C GLY A 83 1.42 -23.24 -2.41
N HIS A 84 0.64 -22.31 -1.86
CA HIS A 84 1.14 -21.13 -1.18
C HIS A 84 1.48 -21.47 0.28
N PHE A 85 2.74 -21.84 0.55
CA PHE A 85 3.21 -22.21 1.89
C PHE A 85 4.09 -21.09 2.49
N PRO A 86 3.57 -20.26 3.42
CA PRO A 86 4.38 -19.26 4.11
C PRO A 86 5.56 -19.84 4.90
N LEU A 87 5.42 -21.08 5.38
CA LEU A 87 6.40 -21.81 6.19
C LEU A 87 6.58 -23.22 5.64
N THR A 88 7.83 -23.66 5.48
CA THR A 88 8.20 -24.95 4.86
C THR A 88 9.04 -25.85 5.75
N GLY A 89 9.40 -25.40 6.96
CA GLY A 89 10.25 -26.15 7.89
C GLY A 89 9.64 -27.51 8.29
N PRO A 90 10.47 -28.54 8.51
CA PRO A 90 10.00 -29.91 8.81
C PRO A 90 9.38 -30.07 10.21
N TRP A 91 9.53 -29.08 11.09
CA TRP A 91 8.90 -29.06 12.41
C TRP A 91 7.43 -28.61 12.39
N TRP A 92 6.89 -28.30 11.21
CA TRP A 92 5.50 -27.93 11.04
C TRP A 92 4.65 -29.13 10.67
N ARG A 93 3.51 -29.26 11.35
CA ARG A 93 2.37 -30.05 10.90
C ARG A 93 1.40 -29.09 10.21
N VAL A 94 0.88 -29.47 9.05
CA VAL A 94 -0.03 -28.66 8.26
C VAL A 94 -1.37 -29.35 8.09
N LYS A 95 -2.43 -28.55 7.97
CA LYS A 95 -3.77 -28.98 7.56
C LYS A 95 -4.19 -28.16 6.35
N VAL A 96 -4.56 -28.82 5.26
CA VAL A 96 -4.83 -28.15 3.97
C VAL A 96 -5.80 -28.94 3.09
N GLN A 97 -6.57 -28.24 2.26
CA GLN A 97 -7.42 -28.85 1.23
C GLN A 97 -6.66 -28.92 -0.09
N VAL A 98 -6.73 -30.07 -0.77
CA VAL A 98 -6.04 -30.31 -2.03
C VAL A 98 -6.97 -30.86 -3.09
N LYS A 99 -6.69 -30.48 -4.34
CA LYS A 99 -7.28 -31.05 -5.56
C LYS A 99 -6.23 -31.84 -6.34
N PRO A 100 -6.60 -32.92 -7.05
CA PRO A 100 -5.66 -33.66 -7.89
C PRO A 100 -5.26 -32.80 -9.11
N ALA A 101 -3.96 -32.63 -9.29
CA ALA A 101 -3.35 -31.97 -10.44
C ALA A 101 -2.47 -33.01 -11.18
N GLY A 102 -3.10 -33.80 -12.06
CA GLY A 102 -2.44 -34.92 -12.75
C GLY A 102 -2.50 -36.25 -11.99
N SER A 103 -1.60 -37.17 -12.32
CA SER A 103 -1.65 -38.57 -11.84
C SER A 103 -1.01 -38.80 -10.46
N ARG A 104 -0.09 -37.93 -10.03
CA ARG A 104 0.64 -38.04 -8.75
C ARG A 104 0.78 -36.75 -7.95
N ASN A 105 0.47 -35.60 -8.56
CA ASN A 105 0.64 -34.30 -7.91
C ASN A 105 -0.71 -33.77 -7.44
N TYR A 106 -0.66 -32.99 -6.37
CA TYR A 106 -1.82 -32.34 -5.78
C TYR A 106 -1.57 -30.84 -5.74
N GLN A 107 -2.60 -30.05 -5.99
CA GLN A 107 -2.56 -28.60 -5.86
C GLN A 107 -3.38 -28.19 -4.65
N VAL A 108 -2.84 -27.30 -3.84
CA VAL A 108 -3.56 -26.72 -2.70
C VAL A 108 -4.67 -25.83 -3.20
N GLN A 109 -5.84 -25.92 -2.54
CA GLN A 109 -6.88 -24.90 -2.62
C GLN A 109 -6.86 -24.05 -1.34
N GLY A 110 -6.65 -22.74 -1.49
CA GLY A 110 -6.54 -21.81 -0.37
C GLY A 110 -5.17 -21.83 0.33
N PHE A 111 -5.16 -21.64 1.65
CA PHE A 111 -3.95 -21.56 2.46
C PHE A 111 -3.92 -22.65 3.54
N PRO A 112 -2.73 -23.08 3.99
CA PRO A 112 -2.60 -24.12 5.01
C PRO A 112 -2.68 -23.55 6.44
N SER A 113 -3.32 -24.29 7.35
CA SER A 113 -3.20 -24.08 8.80
C SER A 113 -1.94 -24.76 9.34
N TYR A 114 -1.26 -24.14 10.31
CA TYR A 114 0.01 -24.63 10.86
C TYR A 114 -0.09 -25.01 12.34
N PHE A 115 0.56 -26.10 12.71
CA PHE A 115 0.70 -26.60 14.08
C PHE A 115 2.17 -26.96 14.34
N LEU A 116 2.73 -26.47 15.44
CA LEU A 116 4.11 -26.80 15.80
C LEU A 116 4.20 -28.21 16.36
N GLN A 117 5.18 -28.99 15.89
CA GLN A 117 5.53 -30.26 16.49
C GLN A 117 6.49 -30.03 17.67
N SER A 118 5.95 -29.65 18.83
CA SER A 118 6.75 -29.25 20.00
C SER A 118 7.79 -30.29 20.42
N ASN A 119 7.49 -31.57 20.27
CA ASN A 119 8.35 -32.71 20.62
C ASN A 119 9.43 -33.06 19.57
N MET A 120 9.57 -32.26 18.51
CA MET A 120 10.52 -32.51 17.41
C MET A 120 10.43 -33.93 16.82
N SER A 121 9.24 -34.54 16.78
CA SER A 121 8.93 -35.88 16.21
C SER A 121 10.00 -36.95 16.47
N PRO A 122 9.95 -37.65 17.62
CA PRO A 122 10.85 -38.78 17.91
C PRO A 122 10.78 -39.87 16.82
N PRO A 123 11.91 -40.45 16.36
CA PRO A 123 13.30 -40.32 16.85
C PRO A 123 14.17 -39.27 16.11
N ASP A 124 13.57 -38.39 15.31
CA ASP A 124 14.30 -37.47 14.43
C ASP A 124 14.69 -36.13 15.10
N GLN A 125 14.65 -36.05 16.44
CA GLN A 125 14.88 -34.79 17.17
C GLN A 125 16.23 -34.15 16.84
N LYS A 126 17.28 -34.95 16.69
CA LYS A 126 18.61 -34.47 16.29
C LYS A 126 18.58 -33.79 14.91
N ASN A 127 17.92 -34.42 13.95
CA ASN A 127 17.86 -33.95 12.57
C ASN A 127 17.01 -32.68 12.47
N ILE A 128 15.85 -32.67 13.12
CA ILE A 128 14.95 -31.50 13.15
C ILE A 128 15.61 -30.32 13.86
N CYS A 129 16.29 -30.54 15.00
CA CYS A 129 17.03 -29.48 15.68
C CYS A 129 18.19 -28.96 14.81
N SER A 130 18.93 -29.85 14.12
CA SER A 130 20.01 -29.43 13.22
C SER A 130 19.48 -28.57 12.07
N LEU A 131 18.40 -28.98 11.42
CA LEU A 131 17.77 -28.22 10.34
C LEU A 131 17.24 -26.88 10.84
N PHE A 132 16.57 -26.86 12.00
CA PHE A 132 16.06 -25.63 12.61
C PHE A 132 17.17 -24.62 12.91
N LEU A 133 18.26 -25.04 13.54
CA LEU A 133 19.38 -24.15 13.84
C LEU A 133 20.09 -23.68 12.57
N THR A 134 20.15 -24.51 11.54
CA THR A 134 20.70 -24.14 10.22
C THR A 134 19.85 -23.06 9.56
N ASP A 135 18.52 -23.23 9.54
CA ASP A 135 17.56 -22.23 9.03
C ASP A 135 17.57 -20.93 9.85
N CYS A 136 17.95 -21.01 11.12
CA CYS A 136 18.22 -19.85 11.97
C CYS A 136 19.58 -19.19 11.74
N ASN A 137 20.33 -19.58 10.71
CA ASN A 137 21.68 -19.09 10.39
C ASN A 137 22.73 -19.33 11.50
N ALA A 138 22.59 -20.40 12.29
CA ALA A 138 23.62 -20.78 13.25
C ALA A 138 24.80 -21.49 12.53
N PRO A 139 26.06 -21.24 12.93
CA PRO A 139 27.23 -21.90 12.32
C PRO A 139 27.21 -23.41 12.51
N SER A 140 27.52 -24.17 11.45
CA SER A 140 27.53 -25.65 11.44
C SER A 140 28.42 -26.26 12.53
N ASP A 141 29.58 -25.66 12.79
CA ASP A 141 30.51 -26.09 13.85
C ASP A 141 29.88 -25.98 15.25
N THR A 142 29.16 -24.89 15.49
CA THR A 142 28.45 -24.64 16.75
C THR A 142 27.29 -25.62 16.91
N ILE A 143 26.52 -25.86 15.85
CA ILE A 143 25.42 -26.84 15.85
C ILE A 143 25.96 -28.23 16.21
N THR A 144 27.07 -28.63 15.60
CA THR A 144 27.69 -29.96 15.86
C THR A 144 28.16 -30.09 17.30
N LYS A 145 28.83 -29.06 17.85
CA LYS A 145 29.25 -29.02 19.26
C LYS A 145 28.06 -29.06 20.22
N PHE A 146 27.00 -28.32 19.91
CA PHE A 146 25.77 -28.30 20.70
C PHE A 146 25.10 -29.68 20.73
N LEU A 147 24.89 -30.30 19.57
CA LEU A 147 24.26 -31.62 19.49
C LEU A 147 25.10 -32.70 20.20
N ALA A 148 26.43 -32.64 20.11
CA ALA A 148 27.31 -33.53 20.85
C ALA A 148 27.16 -33.35 22.38
N TRP A 149 27.06 -32.10 22.86
CA TRP A 149 26.85 -31.79 24.26
C TRP A 149 25.46 -32.23 24.78
N VAL A 150 24.39 -32.03 23.99
CA VAL A 150 23.04 -32.50 24.33
C VAL A 150 23.03 -34.01 24.50
N ASN A 151 23.66 -34.75 23.58
CA ASN A 151 23.77 -36.21 23.67
C ASN A 151 24.51 -36.67 24.94
N ALA A 152 25.55 -35.93 25.36
CA ALA A 152 26.33 -36.26 26.54
C ALA A 152 25.64 -35.92 27.87
N THR A 153 24.77 -34.90 27.88
CA THR A 153 24.26 -34.30 29.13
C THR A 153 22.79 -34.62 29.40
N LEU A 154 21.92 -34.45 28.39
CA LEU A 154 20.47 -34.48 28.55
C LEU A 154 19.81 -35.66 27.82
N GLY A 155 20.44 -36.15 26.76
CA GLY A 155 19.84 -37.10 25.82
C GLY A 155 18.82 -36.42 24.89
N TYR A 156 18.74 -36.86 23.64
CA TYR A 156 17.85 -36.25 22.63
C TYR A 156 16.35 -36.42 22.94
N GLU A 157 15.99 -37.41 23.75
CA GLU A 157 14.59 -37.66 24.15
C GLU A 157 14.01 -36.51 24.97
N ASN A 158 14.86 -35.77 25.68
CA ASN A 158 14.47 -34.64 26.51
C ASN A 158 14.56 -33.31 25.75
N LEU A 159 15.01 -33.26 24.49
CA LEU A 159 15.12 -32.02 23.72
C LEU A 159 13.81 -31.73 22.97
N ASN A 160 13.23 -30.55 23.20
CA ASN A 160 12.01 -30.11 22.55
C ASN A 160 12.04 -28.59 22.30
N PHE A 161 11.09 -28.03 21.54
CA PHE A 161 11.12 -26.59 21.22
C PHE A 161 10.85 -25.69 22.45
N GLU A 162 10.20 -26.20 23.49
CA GLU A 162 9.93 -25.46 24.73
C GLU A 162 11.22 -25.22 25.54
N ASN A 163 12.07 -26.24 25.63
CA ASN A 163 13.30 -26.20 26.41
C ASN A 163 14.57 -25.95 25.59
N LEU A 164 14.49 -25.99 24.25
CA LEU A 164 15.62 -25.76 23.34
C LEU A 164 16.37 -24.48 23.71
N TRP A 165 15.63 -23.40 23.99
CA TRP A 165 16.24 -22.10 24.26
C TRP A 165 16.95 -22.03 25.62
N GLU A 166 16.39 -22.63 26.65
CA GLU A 166 17.05 -22.75 27.96
C GLU A 166 18.29 -23.65 27.89
N THR A 167 18.19 -24.70 27.08
CA THR A 167 19.27 -25.64 26.80
C THR A 167 20.43 -24.97 26.06
N LEU A 168 20.14 -24.16 25.04
CA LEU A 168 21.14 -23.35 24.32
C LEU A 168 21.84 -22.35 25.24
N ARG A 169 21.09 -21.65 26.11
CA ARG A 169 21.68 -20.72 27.09
C ARG A 169 22.55 -21.42 28.13
N THR A 170 22.19 -22.66 28.50
CA THR A 170 22.98 -23.46 29.44
C THR A 170 24.28 -23.93 28.78
N PHE A 171 24.22 -24.43 27.54
CA PHE A 171 25.37 -24.79 26.74
C PHE A 171 26.37 -23.63 26.59
N GLU A 172 25.90 -22.41 26.34
CA GLU A 172 26.78 -21.23 26.29
C GLU A 172 27.47 -20.95 27.62
N LYS A 173 26.72 -20.96 28.72
CA LYS A 173 27.29 -20.72 30.06
C LYS A 173 28.37 -21.76 30.41
N GLU A 174 28.18 -23.02 30.01
CA GLU A 174 29.15 -24.09 30.25
C GLU A 174 30.38 -23.97 29.36
N ASN A 175 30.22 -23.66 28.07
CA ASN A 175 31.35 -23.39 27.18
C ASN A 175 32.19 -22.19 27.64
N MET A 176 31.54 -21.14 28.16
CA MET A 176 32.22 -19.97 28.73
C MET A 176 32.98 -20.30 30.03
N LYS A 177 32.49 -21.25 30.84
CA LYS A 177 33.20 -21.74 32.04
C LYS A 177 34.42 -22.59 31.68
N ASN A 178 34.34 -23.37 30.60
CA ASN A 178 35.44 -24.21 30.14
C ASN A 178 36.53 -23.41 29.41
N GLY A 179 36.18 -22.32 28.72
CA GLY A 179 37.14 -21.41 28.07
C GLY A 179 37.97 -20.55 29.05
N LYS A 180 37.43 -20.21 30.22
CA LYS A 180 38.14 -19.42 31.25
C LYS A 180 39.31 -20.12 31.94
N LYS A 181 39.52 -21.42 31.72
CA LYS A 181 40.73 -22.12 32.21
C LYS A 181 41.96 -21.94 31.31
N GLN A 182 41.85 -21.26 30.17
CA GLN A 182 42.97 -21.10 29.22
C GLN A 182 43.37 -19.65 28.87
N SER A 183 42.70 -18.61 29.37
CA SER A 183 43.18 -17.23 29.16
C SER A 183 43.09 -16.37 30.42
N THR A 184 44.26 -16.08 30.99
CA THR A 184 44.44 -15.02 31.97
C THR A 184 44.78 -13.74 31.21
N GLN A 185 43.80 -12.86 31.00
CA GLN A 185 43.90 -11.38 31.12
C GLN A 185 42.72 -10.66 30.45
N GLN A 186 42.30 -9.60 31.15
CA GLN A 186 41.44 -8.47 30.77
C GLN A 186 39.91 -8.68 30.79
N GLU A 187 39.33 -8.03 31.79
CA GLU A 187 37.92 -7.73 31.97
C GLU A 187 37.41 -6.80 30.86
N SER A 188 36.82 -7.40 29.83
CA SER A 188 35.74 -6.79 29.06
C SER A 188 34.71 -7.89 28.84
N GLN A 189 33.46 -7.65 29.25
CA GLN A 189 32.36 -8.60 29.06
C GLN A 189 32.33 -9.08 27.60
N PRO A 190 32.53 -10.38 27.30
CA PRO A 190 32.42 -10.87 25.95
C PRO A 190 30.94 -11.03 25.61
N ASP A 191 30.56 -10.21 24.65
CA ASP A 191 29.31 -10.12 23.92
C ASP A 191 28.48 -11.41 23.79
N ASN A 192 27.25 -11.28 24.30
CA ASN A 192 26.13 -12.20 24.25
C ASN A 192 25.50 -12.25 22.83
N GLN A 193 26.31 -12.20 21.76
CA GLN A 193 25.89 -11.72 20.43
C GLN A 193 25.45 -12.84 19.45
N MET A 194 25.90 -14.08 19.65
CA MET A 194 25.67 -15.16 18.66
C MET A 194 24.20 -15.58 18.58
N TRP A 195 23.57 -16.01 19.68
CA TRP A 195 22.14 -16.40 19.62
C TRP A 195 21.18 -15.21 19.59
N ARG A 196 21.62 -13.99 19.92
CA ARG A 196 20.84 -12.76 19.65
C ARG A 196 20.60 -12.56 18.16
N SER A 197 21.49 -13.04 17.30
CA SER A 197 21.28 -13.04 15.85
C SER A 197 20.24 -14.09 15.44
N VAL A 198 20.26 -15.26 16.08
CA VAL A 198 19.24 -16.32 15.90
C VAL A 198 17.85 -15.82 16.31
N GLU A 199 17.72 -15.08 17.41
CA GLU A 199 16.45 -14.48 17.87
C GLU A 199 15.79 -13.53 16.85
N LYS A 200 16.59 -12.95 15.93
CA LYS A 200 16.10 -12.04 14.90
C LYS A 200 15.62 -12.77 13.64
N THR A 201 15.92 -14.06 13.50
CA THR A 201 15.55 -14.83 12.31
C THR A 201 14.06 -15.19 12.28
N ILE A 202 13.50 -15.28 11.06
CA ILE A 202 12.09 -15.62 10.85
C ILE A 202 11.77 -17.03 11.40
N PRO A 203 12.56 -18.09 11.12
CA PRO A 203 12.25 -19.42 11.65
C PRO A 203 12.15 -19.46 13.17
N PHE A 204 13.06 -18.77 13.86
CA PHE A 204 13.03 -18.64 15.31
C PHE A 204 11.75 -17.93 15.79
N ARG A 205 11.44 -16.76 15.23
CA ARG A 205 10.25 -15.98 15.60
C ARG A 205 8.96 -16.76 15.35
N SER A 206 8.87 -17.49 14.24
CA SER A 206 7.71 -18.32 13.91
C SER A 206 7.51 -19.44 14.93
N VAL A 207 8.57 -20.17 15.31
CA VAL A 207 8.46 -21.23 16.33
C VAL A 207 8.12 -20.66 17.70
N MET A 208 8.76 -19.56 18.12
CA MET A 208 8.44 -18.91 19.39
C MET A 208 6.99 -18.37 19.42
N THR A 209 6.50 -17.87 18.28
CA THR A 209 5.10 -17.43 18.13
C THR A 209 4.17 -18.62 18.25
N ALA A 210 4.46 -19.74 17.58
CA ALA A 210 3.64 -20.93 17.64
C ALA A 210 3.54 -21.55 19.05
N LEU A 211 4.62 -21.49 19.84
CA LEU A 211 4.60 -21.94 21.23
C LEU A 211 3.70 -21.07 22.14
N LYS A 212 3.69 -19.75 21.91
CA LYS A 212 2.95 -18.80 22.75
C LYS A 212 1.52 -18.55 22.30
N PHE A 213 1.30 -18.59 20.99
CA PHE A 213 0.09 -18.15 20.31
C PHE A 213 -0.31 -19.18 19.24
N PRO A 214 -0.78 -20.37 19.65
CA PRO A 214 -1.09 -21.45 18.72
C PRO A 214 -2.26 -21.11 17.78
N LYS A 215 -3.27 -20.35 18.23
CA LYS A 215 -4.43 -19.99 17.38
C LYS A 215 -4.01 -19.07 16.24
N ILE A 216 -3.02 -18.20 16.46
CA ILE A 216 -2.44 -17.39 15.38
C ILE A 216 -1.94 -18.26 14.24
N MET A 217 -1.23 -19.35 14.54
CA MET A 217 -0.66 -20.24 13.54
C MET A 217 -1.72 -21.13 12.86
N GLU A 218 -2.79 -21.45 13.57
CA GLU A 218 -3.90 -22.24 13.06
C GLU A 218 -4.78 -21.43 12.09
N PHE A 219 -5.18 -20.21 12.48
CA PHE A 219 -6.23 -19.47 11.79
C PHE A 219 -5.71 -18.35 10.87
N LEU A 220 -4.69 -17.58 11.27
CA LEU A 220 -4.27 -16.40 10.50
C LEU A 220 -3.69 -16.68 9.11
N PRO A 221 -2.99 -17.80 8.84
CA PRO A 221 -2.55 -18.12 7.48
C PRO A 221 -3.70 -18.18 6.47
N VAL A 222 -4.89 -18.58 6.93
CA VAL A 222 -6.10 -18.72 6.11
C VAL A 222 -6.94 -17.46 6.15
N LEU A 223 -7.11 -16.85 7.34
CA LEU A 223 -7.92 -15.63 7.48
C LEU A 223 -7.25 -14.39 6.87
N LEU A 224 -5.92 -14.29 6.98
CA LEU A 224 -5.14 -13.10 6.65
C LEU A 224 -3.80 -13.49 5.97
N PRO A 225 -3.84 -14.19 4.82
CA PRO A 225 -2.66 -14.79 4.19
C PRO A 225 -1.56 -13.77 3.86
N ARG A 226 -1.94 -12.57 3.42
CA ARG A 226 -1.02 -11.48 3.04
C ARG A 226 -0.33 -10.84 4.25
N HIS A 227 -0.99 -10.80 5.40
CA HIS A 227 -0.44 -10.20 6.61
C HIS A 227 0.35 -11.20 7.44
N PHE A 228 0.03 -12.50 7.38
CA PHE A 228 0.59 -13.54 8.24
C PHE A 228 2.12 -13.48 8.40
N LYS A 229 2.86 -13.45 7.28
CA LYS A 229 4.33 -13.41 7.31
C LYS A 229 4.88 -12.13 7.95
N GLN A 230 4.21 -10.99 7.75
CA GLN A 230 4.61 -9.73 8.37
C GLN A 230 4.27 -9.72 9.87
N LEU A 231 3.13 -10.29 10.26
CA LEU A 231 2.72 -10.41 11.66
C LEU A 231 3.73 -11.20 12.48
N ILE A 232 4.09 -12.40 12.03
CA ILE A 232 5.04 -13.26 12.77
C ILE A 232 6.47 -12.72 12.76
N SER A 233 6.83 -11.92 11.75
CA SER A 233 8.20 -11.41 11.59
C SER A 233 8.41 -10.08 12.30
N SER A 234 7.43 -9.18 12.31
CA SER A 234 7.66 -7.76 12.63
C SER A 234 6.74 -7.21 13.73
N CYS A 235 5.66 -7.91 14.10
CA CYS A 235 4.76 -7.40 15.13
C CYS A 235 5.32 -7.52 16.55
N PRO A 236 5.05 -6.53 17.41
CA PRO A 236 5.25 -6.66 18.84
C PRO A 236 4.43 -7.82 19.43
N ASN A 237 4.97 -8.48 20.46
CA ASN A 237 4.28 -9.56 21.18
C ASN A 237 2.92 -9.12 21.77
N GLU A 238 2.73 -7.82 22.05
CA GLU A 238 1.47 -7.28 22.54
C GLU A 238 0.36 -7.37 21.48
N VAL A 239 0.66 -7.02 20.22
CA VAL A 239 -0.28 -7.13 19.10
C VAL A 239 -0.65 -8.59 18.87
N LEU A 240 0.34 -9.50 18.91
CA LEU A 240 0.09 -10.94 18.78
C LEU A 240 -0.79 -11.48 19.93
N ARG A 241 -0.55 -11.03 21.17
CA ARG A 241 -1.41 -11.41 22.31
C ARG A 241 -2.86 -10.96 22.10
N ASN A 242 -3.06 -9.71 21.68
CA ASN A 242 -4.39 -9.18 21.41
C ASN A 242 -5.08 -9.95 20.28
N MET A 243 -4.33 -10.38 19.25
CA MET A 243 -4.86 -11.24 18.18
C MET A 243 -5.28 -12.62 18.67
N GLU A 244 -4.44 -13.28 19.48
CA GLU A 244 -4.76 -14.58 20.08
C GLU A 244 -6.03 -14.50 20.92
N GLU A 245 -6.19 -13.41 21.68
CA GLU A 245 -7.41 -13.12 22.45
C GLU A 245 -8.63 -12.90 21.56
N ILE A 246 -8.50 -12.11 20.48
CA ILE A 246 -9.58 -11.88 19.51
C ILE A 246 -10.02 -13.21 18.86
N LEU A 247 -9.08 -14.04 18.41
CA LEU A 247 -9.37 -15.37 17.86
C LEU A 247 -10.04 -16.30 18.88
N GLY A 248 -9.76 -16.11 20.17
CA GLY A 248 -10.35 -16.89 21.26
C GLY A 248 -11.70 -16.41 21.76
N THR A 249 -12.09 -15.16 21.50
CA THR A 249 -13.26 -14.54 22.14
C THR A 249 -14.22 -13.93 21.12
N HIS A 250 -13.73 -13.12 20.19
CA HIS A 250 -14.52 -12.30 19.28
C HIS A 250 -13.94 -12.29 17.86
N PRO A 251 -13.84 -13.46 17.19
CA PRO A 251 -13.12 -13.58 15.91
C PRO A 251 -13.70 -12.70 14.79
N TRP A 252 -14.98 -12.33 14.87
CA TRP A 252 -15.66 -11.46 13.91
C TRP A 252 -15.00 -10.09 13.74
N LYS A 253 -14.24 -9.61 14.74
CA LYS A 253 -13.51 -8.34 14.67
C LYS A 253 -12.51 -8.31 13.51
N LEU A 254 -11.94 -9.47 13.15
CA LEU A 254 -10.99 -9.58 12.04
C LEU A 254 -11.66 -9.40 10.67
N GLY A 255 -12.98 -9.52 10.57
CA GLY A 255 -13.72 -9.32 9.32
C GLY A 255 -14.06 -7.86 9.01
N PHE A 256 -13.60 -6.91 9.82
CA PHE A 256 -13.84 -5.48 9.61
C PHE A 256 -12.52 -4.70 9.64
N SER A 257 -12.06 -4.25 8.47
CA SER A 257 -10.81 -3.48 8.33
C SER A 257 -10.70 -2.26 9.25
N LYS A 258 -11.81 -1.58 9.55
CA LYS A 258 -11.80 -0.43 10.46
C LYS A 258 -11.57 -0.84 11.93
N VAL A 259 -12.10 -2.00 12.32
CA VAL A 259 -11.94 -2.54 13.68
C VAL A 259 -10.51 -3.03 13.86
N THR A 260 -9.96 -3.76 12.89
CA THR A 260 -8.57 -4.22 12.92
C THR A 260 -7.59 -3.05 12.91
N TYR A 261 -7.84 -1.98 12.15
CA TYR A 261 -7.02 -0.78 12.22
C TYR A 261 -7.12 -0.07 13.58
N ARG A 262 -8.32 0.08 14.14
CA ARG A 262 -8.53 0.75 15.43
C ARG A 262 -7.86 0.00 16.59
N GLU A 263 -8.02 -1.31 16.65
CA GLU A 263 -7.55 -2.15 17.78
C GLU A 263 -6.11 -2.65 17.61
N LEU A 264 -5.66 -2.92 16.38
CA LEU A 264 -4.37 -3.59 16.10
C LEU A 264 -3.43 -2.77 15.22
N LYS A 265 -3.85 -1.61 14.70
CA LYS A 265 -3.08 -0.74 13.78
C LYS A 265 -2.62 -1.46 12.50
N LEU A 266 -3.45 -2.39 12.01
CA LEU A 266 -3.21 -3.10 10.76
C LEU A 266 -3.97 -2.42 9.62
N LEU A 267 -3.27 -2.12 8.53
CA LEU A 267 -3.84 -1.51 7.33
C LEU A 267 -4.40 -2.58 6.40
N GLN A 268 -5.59 -2.33 5.86
CA GLN A 268 -6.29 -3.21 4.91
C GLN A 268 -6.40 -4.68 5.38
N CYS A 269 -6.46 -4.88 6.69
CA CYS A 269 -6.47 -6.21 7.27
C CYS A 269 -7.91 -6.64 7.52
N GLU A 270 -8.44 -7.52 6.66
CA GLU A 270 -9.83 -7.95 6.72
C GLU A 270 -9.94 -9.41 6.28
N ALA A 271 -10.51 -10.26 7.12
CA ALA A 271 -10.81 -11.64 6.80
C ALA A 271 -12.14 -11.76 6.07
N SER A 272 -12.18 -12.51 4.97
CA SER A 272 -13.41 -12.74 4.21
C SER A 272 -14.38 -13.69 4.96
N TRP A 273 -15.67 -13.60 4.62
CA TRP A 273 -16.66 -14.55 5.11
C TRP A 273 -16.34 -16.00 4.67
N THR A 274 -15.83 -16.17 3.44
CA THR A 274 -15.42 -17.49 2.92
C THR A 274 -14.28 -18.09 3.73
N ALA A 275 -13.32 -17.29 4.20
CA ALA A 275 -12.25 -17.74 5.08
C ALA A 275 -12.76 -18.16 6.47
N PHE A 276 -13.70 -17.41 7.06
CA PHE A 276 -14.32 -17.82 8.33
C PHE A 276 -15.10 -19.14 8.22
N CYS A 277 -15.78 -19.38 7.10
CA CYS A 277 -16.51 -20.62 6.84
C CYS A 277 -15.62 -21.88 6.86
N GLN A 278 -14.30 -21.74 6.66
CA GLN A 278 -13.35 -22.86 6.78
C GLN A 278 -13.14 -23.32 8.22
N PHE A 279 -13.54 -22.50 9.21
CA PHE A 279 -13.34 -22.77 10.63
C PHE A 279 -14.67 -22.77 11.41
N PRO A 280 -15.38 -23.91 11.47
CA PRO A 280 -16.58 -24.05 12.28
C PRO A 280 -16.37 -23.67 13.75
N SER A 281 -15.18 -23.91 14.29
CA SER A 281 -14.79 -23.52 15.65
C SER A 281 -14.86 -22.01 15.91
N LEU A 282 -14.45 -21.19 14.94
CA LEU A 282 -14.53 -19.73 15.05
C LEU A 282 -15.96 -19.23 14.90
N LEU A 283 -16.75 -19.87 14.02
CA LEU A 283 -18.16 -19.51 13.83
C LEU A 283 -19.01 -19.74 15.08
N LEU A 284 -18.68 -20.76 15.88
CA LEU A 284 -19.36 -21.03 17.16
C LEU A 284 -19.13 -19.94 18.21
N LEU A 285 -18.05 -19.15 18.09
CA LEU A 285 -17.77 -18.01 18.97
C LEU A 285 -18.52 -16.74 18.56
N MET A 286 -19.23 -16.76 17.42
CA MET A 286 -19.96 -15.63 16.91
C MET A 286 -21.47 -15.81 17.10
N THR A 287 -22.14 -14.72 17.45
CA THR A 287 -23.61 -14.63 17.39
C THR A 287 -24.08 -14.56 15.94
N ASP A 288 -25.34 -14.87 15.69
CA ASP A 288 -25.89 -14.82 14.34
C ASP A 288 -25.93 -13.40 13.77
N VAL A 289 -26.14 -12.38 14.62
CA VAL A 289 -26.03 -10.96 14.23
C VAL A 289 -24.62 -10.61 13.75
N GLN A 290 -23.58 -11.15 14.39
CA GLN A 290 -22.19 -10.91 13.96
C GLN A 290 -21.88 -11.60 12.63
N LYS A 291 -22.33 -12.85 12.45
CA LYS A 291 -22.17 -13.59 11.19
C LYS A 291 -22.89 -12.89 10.03
N ASN A 292 -24.16 -12.56 10.23
CA ASN A 292 -24.96 -11.85 9.25
C ASN A 292 -24.39 -10.45 8.99
N GLY A 293 -23.85 -9.78 10.01
CA GLY A 293 -23.14 -8.51 9.87
C GLY A 293 -21.94 -8.57 8.93
N LEU A 294 -21.14 -9.64 8.97
CA LEU A 294 -20.02 -9.85 8.03
C LEU A 294 -20.52 -10.00 6.59
N ILE A 295 -21.61 -10.75 6.40
CA ILE A 295 -22.25 -10.94 5.09
C ILE A 295 -22.80 -9.62 4.54
N VAL A 296 -23.57 -8.88 5.35
CA VAL A 296 -24.15 -7.58 4.98
C VAL A 296 -23.04 -6.60 4.60
N TYR A 297 -21.98 -6.53 5.39
CA TYR A 297 -20.84 -5.65 5.13
C TYR A 297 -20.09 -6.03 3.84
N SER A 298 -19.84 -7.32 3.63
CA SER A 298 -19.22 -7.83 2.40
C SER A 298 -20.06 -7.47 1.16
N LYS A 299 -21.38 -7.68 1.24
CA LYS A 299 -22.30 -7.33 0.14
C LYS A 299 -22.37 -5.82 -0.11
N LEU A 300 -22.41 -5.01 0.94
CA LEU A 300 -22.35 -3.55 0.82
C LEU A 300 -21.07 -3.09 0.13
N LYS A 301 -19.91 -3.64 0.51
CA LYS A 301 -18.63 -3.37 -0.16
C LYS A 301 -18.64 -3.77 -1.62
N GLN A 302 -19.17 -4.96 -1.94
CA GLN A 302 -19.30 -5.44 -3.31
C GLN A 302 -20.12 -4.45 -4.15
N LEU A 303 -21.31 -4.07 -3.69
CA LEU A 303 -22.19 -3.13 -4.42
C LEU A 303 -21.53 -1.77 -4.65
N CYS A 304 -20.87 -1.22 -3.61
CA CYS A 304 -20.16 0.06 -3.73
C CYS A 304 -19.01 -0.02 -4.75
N ARG A 305 -18.28 -1.14 -4.79
CA ARG A 305 -17.16 -1.35 -5.72
C ARG A 305 -17.63 -1.51 -7.16
N GLU A 306 -18.59 -2.41 -7.40
CA GLU A 306 -19.07 -2.74 -8.75
C GLU A 306 -19.70 -1.53 -9.46
N HIS A 307 -20.39 -0.67 -8.71
CA HIS A 307 -21.14 0.45 -9.28
C HIS A 307 -20.50 1.82 -9.00
N GLY A 308 -19.38 1.87 -8.27
CA GLY A 308 -18.75 3.12 -7.84
C GLY A 308 -19.62 3.95 -6.88
N HIS A 309 -20.56 3.34 -6.18
CA HIS A 309 -21.45 4.03 -5.25
C HIS A 309 -20.75 4.36 -3.92
N THR A 310 -21.10 5.50 -3.32
CA THR A 310 -20.69 5.86 -1.96
C THR A 310 -21.65 5.34 -0.89
N TYR A 311 -22.89 5.01 -1.27
CA TYR A 311 -23.93 4.45 -0.44
C TYR A 311 -24.84 3.49 -1.21
N VAL A 312 -25.63 2.72 -0.47
CA VAL A 312 -26.70 1.89 -1.04
C VAL A 312 -27.99 2.20 -0.30
N GLU A 313 -29.12 2.25 -1.01
CA GLU A 313 -30.42 2.43 -0.36
C GLU A 313 -30.79 1.19 0.47
N GLY A 314 -31.36 1.41 1.66
CA GLY A 314 -31.73 0.31 2.56
C GLY A 314 -32.63 -0.76 1.93
N PRO A 315 -33.68 -0.40 1.16
CA PRO A 315 -34.51 -1.37 0.45
C PRO A 315 -33.73 -2.20 -0.57
N ASP A 316 -32.84 -1.58 -1.34
CA ASP A 316 -32.03 -2.27 -2.36
C ASP A 316 -31.07 -3.26 -1.71
N LEU A 317 -30.38 -2.85 -0.64
CA LEU A 317 -29.49 -3.74 0.11
C LEU A 317 -30.25 -4.94 0.67
N THR A 318 -31.46 -4.71 1.20
CA THR A 318 -32.27 -5.78 1.78
C THR A 318 -32.83 -6.72 0.72
N SER A 319 -33.23 -6.19 -0.44
CA SER A 319 -33.69 -6.99 -1.57
C SER A 319 -32.58 -7.89 -2.13
N GLN A 320 -31.33 -7.42 -2.13
CA GLN A 320 -30.18 -8.21 -2.58
C GLN A 320 -29.82 -9.34 -1.60
N LEU A 321 -30.19 -9.21 -0.33
CA LEU A 321 -29.88 -10.17 0.74
C LEU A 321 -31.07 -11.08 1.11
N SER A 322 -32.22 -10.92 0.46
CA SER A 322 -33.46 -11.65 0.78
C SER A 322 -33.33 -13.17 0.69
N ASN A 323 -32.39 -13.67 -0.12
CA ASN A 323 -32.13 -15.11 -0.26
C ASN A 323 -31.30 -15.69 0.90
N GLN A 324 -30.61 -14.85 1.66
CA GLN A 324 -29.69 -15.27 2.72
C GLN A 324 -30.23 -14.99 4.11
N MET A 325 -31.03 -13.93 4.29
CA MET A 325 -31.53 -13.51 5.60
C MET A 325 -32.84 -12.71 5.49
N SER A 326 -33.57 -12.60 6.61
CA SER A 326 -34.83 -11.86 6.65
C SER A 326 -34.62 -10.35 6.72
N PHE A 327 -35.64 -9.58 6.35
CA PHE A 327 -35.62 -8.11 6.43
C PHE A 327 -35.29 -7.61 7.86
N HIS A 328 -35.83 -8.27 8.88
CA HIS A 328 -35.58 -7.92 10.28
C HIS A 328 -34.10 -8.13 10.65
N ASP A 329 -33.53 -9.26 10.23
CA ASP A 329 -32.14 -9.60 10.53
C ASP A 329 -31.16 -8.61 9.88
N VAL A 330 -31.43 -8.18 8.64
CA VAL A 330 -30.63 -7.14 7.96
C VAL A 330 -30.60 -5.86 8.80
N TRP A 331 -31.77 -5.42 9.30
CA TRP A 331 -31.86 -4.19 10.07
C TRP A 331 -31.16 -4.29 11.44
N GLU A 332 -31.30 -5.43 12.12
CA GLU A 332 -30.57 -5.71 13.36
C GLU A 332 -29.06 -5.70 13.14
N CYS A 333 -28.59 -6.29 12.03
CA CYS A 333 -27.19 -6.27 11.63
C CYS A 333 -26.72 -4.85 11.31
N LEU A 334 -27.50 -4.05 10.59
CA LEU A 334 -27.16 -2.66 10.29
C LEU A 334 -27.02 -1.82 11.55
N LYS A 335 -27.87 -2.06 12.56
CA LYS A 335 -27.75 -1.42 13.87
C LYS A 335 -26.42 -1.80 14.54
N PHE A 336 -26.11 -3.10 14.60
CA PHE A 336 -24.83 -3.59 15.12
C PHE A 336 -23.62 -2.97 14.38
N LEU A 337 -23.65 -2.96 13.04
CA LEU A 337 -22.58 -2.40 12.20
C LEU A 337 -22.37 -0.89 12.41
N ASN A 338 -23.46 -0.17 12.71
CA ASN A 338 -23.41 1.24 13.07
C ASN A 338 -22.83 1.45 14.47
N ASP A 339 -23.17 0.60 15.43
CA ASP A 339 -22.66 0.66 16.81
C ASP A 339 -21.15 0.40 16.88
N ILE A 340 -20.62 -0.49 16.03
CA ILE A 340 -19.17 -0.72 15.94
C ILE A 340 -18.42 0.33 15.09
N HIS A 341 -19.15 1.29 14.49
CA HIS A 341 -18.68 2.35 13.60
C HIS A 341 -18.02 1.84 12.30
N VAL A 342 -18.60 0.80 11.70
CA VAL A 342 -18.17 0.29 10.39
C VAL A 342 -19.11 0.77 9.28
N VAL A 343 -20.38 0.98 9.61
CA VAL A 343 -21.42 1.51 8.71
C VAL A 343 -22.06 2.75 9.34
N THR A 344 -22.71 3.57 8.53
CA THR A 344 -23.57 4.65 9.01
C THR A 344 -24.84 4.73 8.17
N TYR A 345 -25.98 4.92 8.84
CA TYR A 345 -27.26 5.08 8.20
C TYR A 345 -27.73 6.53 8.25
N LYS A 346 -28.06 7.11 7.09
CA LYS A 346 -28.59 8.47 6.97
C LYS A 346 -29.64 8.53 5.87
N LYS A 347 -30.83 9.08 6.19
CA LYS A 347 -31.90 9.41 5.24
C LYS A 347 -32.33 8.24 4.31
N GLY A 348 -32.36 7.00 4.80
CA GLY A 348 -32.69 5.85 3.94
C GLY A 348 -31.47 5.14 3.35
N CYS A 349 -30.30 5.78 3.37
CA CYS A 349 -29.08 5.28 2.74
C CYS A 349 -28.12 4.70 3.77
N VAL A 350 -27.49 3.59 3.39
CA VAL A 350 -26.47 2.86 4.14
C VAL A 350 -25.12 3.18 3.52
N PHE A 351 -24.21 3.73 4.32
CA PHE A 351 -22.85 4.10 3.90
C PHE A 351 -21.83 3.23 4.61
N LEU A 352 -20.75 2.89 3.91
CA LEU A 352 -19.51 2.50 4.60
C LEU A 352 -19.00 3.72 5.39
N TYR A 353 -18.64 3.53 6.66
CA TYR A 353 -18.29 4.64 7.55
C TYR A 353 -17.20 5.54 6.96
N ASN A 354 -16.15 4.95 6.38
CA ASN A 354 -15.05 5.68 5.76
C ASN A 354 -15.50 6.54 4.57
N LEU A 355 -16.38 6.02 3.71
CA LEU A 355 -16.88 6.76 2.55
C LEU A 355 -17.76 7.94 3.00
N TYR A 356 -18.58 7.73 4.02
CA TYR A 356 -19.38 8.81 4.61
C TYR A 356 -18.52 9.90 5.25
N GLN A 357 -17.48 9.52 6.01
CA GLN A 357 -16.56 10.50 6.59
C GLN A 357 -15.78 11.26 5.50
N ALA A 358 -15.36 10.57 4.42
CA ALA A 358 -14.72 11.22 3.29
C ALA A 358 -15.66 12.22 2.61
N GLU A 359 -16.90 11.84 2.33
CA GLU A 359 -17.91 12.74 1.73
C GLU A 359 -18.18 13.96 2.62
N LYS A 360 -18.38 13.73 3.93
CA LYS A 360 -18.56 14.81 4.91
C LYS A 360 -17.34 15.73 5.00
N GLY A 361 -16.14 15.16 4.98
CA GLY A 361 -14.87 15.89 5.01
C GLY A 361 -14.68 16.75 3.77
N ILE A 362 -14.98 16.20 2.58
CA ILE A 362 -14.96 16.94 1.31
C ILE A 362 -15.96 18.09 1.34
N ALA A 363 -17.20 17.84 1.75
CA ALA A 363 -18.24 18.87 1.83
C ALA A 363 -17.88 19.99 2.82
N SER A 364 -17.34 19.64 4.00
CA SER A 364 -16.88 20.63 4.97
C SER A 364 -15.72 21.46 4.42
N SER A 365 -14.72 20.80 3.82
CA SER A 365 -13.54 21.48 3.28
C SER A 365 -13.90 22.45 2.15
N ILE A 366 -14.78 22.04 1.23
CA ILE A 366 -15.30 22.93 0.18
C ILE A 366 -16.09 24.09 0.81
N GLY A 367 -16.96 23.80 1.79
CA GLY A 367 -17.73 24.83 2.49
C GLY A 367 -16.85 25.85 3.20
N ASP A 368 -15.75 25.43 3.81
CA ASP A 368 -14.81 26.31 4.48
C ASP A 368 -13.97 27.12 3.49
N LEU A 369 -13.58 26.53 2.35
CA LEU A 369 -12.92 27.24 1.26
C LEU A 369 -13.81 28.32 0.65
N MET A 370 -15.10 28.06 0.49
CA MET A 370 -16.08 29.01 -0.05
C MET A 370 -16.37 30.20 0.89
N LYS A 371 -16.10 30.06 2.19
CA LYS A 371 -16.27 31.15 3.18
C LYS A 371 -15.06 32.07 3.27
N ARG A 372 -13.91 31.70 2.69
CA ARG A 372 -12.70 32.52 2.73
C ARG A 372 -12.91 33.77 1.87
N PRO A 373 -12.22 34.89 2.21
CA PRO A 373 -12.26 36.06 1.35
C PRO A 373 -11.77 35.70 -0.06
N PRO A 374 -12.28 36.41 -1.10
CA PRO A 374 -11.79 36.32 -2.47
C PRO A 374 -10.26 36.30 -2.53
N TRP A 375 -9.69 35.36 -3.27
CA TRP A 375 -8.30 35.50 -3.68
C TRP A 375 -8.28 36.67 -4.66
N CYS A 376 -7.46 37.70 -4.44
CA CYS A 376 -7.28 38.78 -5.41
C CYS A 376 -5.98 38.58 -6.21
N PHE A 377 -6.12 38.09 -7.43
CA PHE A 377 -5.05 38.09 -8.42
C PHE A 377 -5.18 39.35 -9.28
N HIS A 378 -4.33 40.36 -9.07
CA HIS A 378 -4.29 41.55 -9.94
C HIS A 378 -3.64 41.20 -11.29
N VAL A 379 -4.44 40.65 -12.21
CA VAL A 379 -4.00 40.33 -13.57
C VAL A 379 -5.05 40.79 -14.57
N ASP A 380 -4.63 41.46 -15.64
CA ASP A 380 -5.49 41.83 -16.77
C ASP A 380 -5.77 40.59 -17.63
N VAL A 381 -6.95 40.00 -17.42
CA VAL A 381 -7.40 38.78 -18.10
C VAL A 381 -7.44 38.94 -19.63
N LYS A 382 -7.75 40.15 -20.13
CA LYS A 382 -7.84 40.41 -21.57
C LYS A 382 -6.46 40.41 -22.21
N LYS A 383 -5.46 41.00 -21.55
CA LYS A 383 -4.04 40.93 -21.99
C LYS A 383 -3.51 39.50 -22.01
N VAL A 384 -3.87 38.67 -21.02
CA VAL A 384 -3.48 37.26 -20.99
C VAL A 384 -4.04 36.51 -22.20
N LEU A 385 -5.33 36.62 -22.48
CA LEU A 385 -5.97 35.94 -23.62
C LEU A 385 -5.47 36.45 -24.97
N ALA A 386 -5.17 37.75 -25.08
CA ALA A 386 -4.55 38.34 -26.26
C ALA A 386 -3.19 37.70 -26.59
N SER A 387 -2.33 37.52 -25.58
CA SER A 387 -1.00 36.93 -25.73
C SER A 387 -0.99 35.47 -26.19
N ILE A 388 -2.10 34.74 -25.97
CA ILE A 388 -2.25 33.35 -26.43
C ILE A 388 -2.48 33.29 -27.94
N ARG A 389 -3.16 34.30 -28.51
CA ARG A 389 -3.50 34.33 -29.93
C ARG A 389 -2.37 34.82 -30.82
N THR A 390 -1.56 35.77 -30.35
CA THR A 390 -0.41 36.30 -31.08
C THR A 390 0.73 35.29 -31.25
N LYS A 391 0.77 34.23 -30.43
CA LYS A 391 1.77 33.14 -30.49
C LYS A 391 1.39 31.95 -31.39
N LYS A 392 0.36 32.03 -32.24
CA LYS A 392 0.13 31.00 -33.25
C LYS A 392 1.30 31.00 -34.27
N PRO A 393 1.84 29.83 -34.66
CA PRO A 393 3.02 29.77 -35.52
C PRO A 393 2.69 30.32 -36.91
N GLU A 394 3.54 31.23 -37.40
CA GLU A 394 3.65 31.58 -38.81
C GLU A 394 4.06 30.34 -39.60
N ASN A 395 3.09 29.52 -39.98
CA ASN A 395 3.21 28.62 -41.12
C ASN A 395 1.89 28.70 -41.90
N SER A 396 1.71 29.84 -42.56
CA SER A 396 0.72 30.02 -43.61
C SER A 396 1.44 30.52 -44.84
N ARG A 397 2.15 29.63 -45.52
CA ARG A 397 2.62 29.90 -46.88
C ARG A 397 1.58 29.36 -47.86
N ARG A 398 0.87 30.32 -48.47
CA ARG A 398 0.13 30.32 -49.75
C ARG A 398 -0.19 28.96 -50.39
N GLY A 399 -1.48 28.78 -50.71
CA GLY A 399 -1.98 27.64 -51.47
C GLY A 399 -1.68 27.67 -52.96
N ASP A 400 -1.84 26.50 -53.57
CA ASP A 400 -2.58 26.27 -54.83
C ASP A 400 -3.15 24.83 -54.80
N PRO A 401 -4.19 24.51 -55.62
CA PRO A 401 -5.17 23.45 -55.32
C PRO A 401 -4.99 22.12 -56.10
N LEU A 402 -5.76 21.09 -55.67
CA LEU A 402 -6.01 19.76 -56.30
C LEU A 402 -4.86 18.74 -56.10
N ASN A 403 -5.05 17.46 -55.73
CA ASN A 403 -6.11 16.50 -56.03
C ASN A 403 -6.13 15.33 -55.00
N GLU A 404 -7.24 14.60 -54.96
CA GLU A 404 -7.51 13.38 -54.16
C GLU A 404 -6.53 12.20 -54.41
N SER A 405 -6.14 11.48 -53.34
CA SER A 405 -6.16 10.00 -53.19
C SER A 405 -5.40 9.51 -51.93
N LYS A 406 -6.00 8.56 -51.20
CA LYS A 406 -5.36 7.64 -50.20
C LYS A 406 -4.87 6.37 -50.94
N PRO A 407 -4.35 5.31 -50.27
CA PRO A 407 -3.40 5.13 -49.15
C PRO A 407 -2.12 4.39 -49.68
N ASP A 408 -1.05 4.02 -48.95
CA ASP A 408 -0.94 2.92 -47.97
C ASP A 408 0.55 2.64 -47.61
N GLU A 409 0.76 1.95 -46.47
CA GLU A 409 1.89 1.09 -46.03
C GLU A 409 3.38 1.44 -46.32
N THR A 410 4.22 1.48 -45.26
CA THR A 410 5.24 0.44 -44.88
C THR A 410 6.35 1.03 -43.98
N LEU A 411 6.80 0.22 -43.01
CA LEU A 411 7.94 0.39 -42.10
C LEU A 411 9.28 0.71 -42.78
N GLU A 412 10.17 1.42 -42.07
CA GLU A 412 11.51 0.96 -41.62
C GLU A 412 12.40 2.15 -41.18
N THR A 413 12.77 2.11 -39.89
CA THR A 413 14.09 2.30 -39.26
C THR A 413 15.12 3.29 -39.87
N SER A 414 15.58 4.25 -39.06
CA SER A 414 17.04 4.56 -38.93
C SER A 414 17.34 5.48 -37.74
N GLU A 415 18.31 5.04 -36.95
CA GLU A 415 19.03 5.78 -35.92
C GLU A 415 19.92 6.86 -36.55
N ALA A 416 20.12 8.00 -35.87
CA ALA A 416 21.41 8.69 -35.77
C ALA A 416 21.36 9.89 -34.80
N ASN A 417 22.12 9.76 -33.72
CA ASN A 417 23.11 10.71 -33.19
C ASN A 417 22.72 12.16 -32.82
N THR A 418 22.75 12.35 -31.50
CA THR A 418 23.28 13.48 -30.73
C THR A 418 24.28 14.39 -31.47
N GLN A 419 23.97 15.68 -31.56
CA GLN A 419 24.93 16.76 -31.28
C GLN A 419 24.24 18.10 -31.04
N ASP A 420 24.36 18.54 -29.78
CA ASP A 420 24.68 19.89 -29.31
C ASP A 420 24.57 21.07 -30.31
N SER A 421 23.74 22.06 -29.98
CA SER A 421 24.00 23.48 -30.27
C SER A 421 22.96 24.39 -29.61
N GLY A 422 23.44 25.21 -28.67
CA GLY A 422 23.16 26.65 -28.68
C GLY A 422 21.88 27.12 -28.01
N ASP A 423 22.03 27.56 -26.76
CA ASP A 423 21.22 28.62 -26.16
C ASP A 423 21.14 29.81 -27.14
N HIS A 424 19.97 30.04 -27.72
CA HIS A 424 19.63 31.31 -28.33
C HIS A 424 18.43 31.90 -27.56
N ILE A 425 18.78 32.64 -26.51
CA ILE A 425 17.94 33.69 -25.94
C ILE A 425 17.76 34.74 -27.05
N CYS A 426 16.66 34.65 -27.79
CA CYS A 426 16.22 35.75 -28.63
C CYS A 426 15.52 36.77 -27.73
N ASP A 427 16.32 37.71 -27.22
CA ASP A 427 15.86 38.98 -26.70
C ASP A 427 15.36 39.81 -27.89
N HIS A 428 14.06 39.79 -28.13
CA HIS A 428 13.41 40.73 -29.03
C HIS A 428 12.52 41.61 -28.15
N GLY A 429 12.97 42.85 -27.95
CA GLY A 429 12.18 43.89 -27.33
C GLY A 429 10.87 44.08 -28.10
N GLU A 430 9.76 43.70 -27.47
CA GLU A 430 8.42 44.07 -27.91
C GLU A 430 8.08 45.40 -27.25
N ASP A 431 8.18 46.46 -28.05
CA ASP A 431 7.59 47.76 -27.79
C ASP A 431 6.06 47.58 -27.62
N GLU A 432 5.58 47.69 -26.37
CA GLU A 432 4.18 47.55 -25.97
C GLU A 432 3.36 48.74 -26.51
N GLY A 433 2.99 48.69 -27.77
CA GLY A 433 1.89 49.49 -28.30
C GLY A 433 0.56 49.01 -27.70
N ASN A 434 -0.11 49.90 -26.96
CA ASN A 434 -1.48 49.75 -26.44
C ASN A 434 -2.50 49.48 -27.58
N ALA A 435 -2.56 48.24 -28.08
CA ALA A 435 -3.62 47.79 -28.96
C ALA A 435 -4.68 47.09 -28.10
N GLU A 436 -5.67 47.85 -27.63
CA GLU A 436 -6.91 47.29 -27.08
C GLU A 436 -7.57 46.45 -28.19
N ILE A 437 -7.55 45.13 -28.01
CA ILE A 437 -8.25 44.20 -28.90
C ILE A 437 -9.76 44.35 -28.62
N PRO A 438 -10.62 44.49 -29.64
CA PRO A 438 -12.06 44.58 -29.45
C PRO A 438 -12.62 43.35 -28.71
N ASP A 439 -13.49 43.58 -27.72
CA ASP A 439 -14.13 42.54 -26.90
C ASP A 439 -14.83 41.45 -27.75
N ASP A 440 -15.29 41.82 -28.94
CA ASP A 440 -16.05 40.98 -29.88
C ASP A 440 -15.26 39.79 -30.45
N GLN A 441 -13.94 39.73 -30.24
CA GLN A 441 -13.11 38.61 -30.69
C GLN A 441 -12.82 37.57 -29.61
N LEU A 442 -12.94 37.89 -28.32
CA LEU A 442 -12.53 36.98 -27.25
C LEU A 442 -13.61 35.94 -26.95
N ASP A 443 -13.19 34.74 -26.55
CA ASP A 443 -14.10 33.69 -26.10
C ASP A 443 -14.60 34.06 -24.71
N GLN A 444 -15.85 34.51 -24.62
CA GLN A 444 -16.45 35.04 -23.39
C GLN A 444 -16.45 34.01 -22.25
N ASP A 445 -16.55 32.72 -22.57
CA ASP A 445 -16.51 31.65 -21.56
C ASP A 445 -15.10 31.51 -20.97
N GLN A 446 -14.06 31.76 -21.77
CA GLN A 446 -12.67 31.76 -21.30
C GLN A 446 -12.35 33.01 -20.46
N VAL A 447 -12.90 34.16 -20.82
CA VAL A 447 -12.80 35.40 -20.03
C VAL A 447 -13.43 35.19 -18.66
N ALA A 448 -14.69 34.75 -18.61
CA ALA A 448 -15.39 34.48 -17.36
C ALA A 448 -14.68 33.43 -16.50
N ALA A 449 -14.14 32.37 -17.13
CA ALA A 449 -13.38 31.36 -16.41
C ALA A 449 -12.12 31.93 -15.73
N LEU A 450 -11.37 32.78 -16.43
CA LEU A 450 -10.15 33.39 -15.87
C LEU A 450 -10.48 34.45 -14.82
N GLU A 451 -11.53 35.25 -15.00
CA GLU A 451 -12.01 36.19 -13.97
C GLU A 451 -12.42 35.45 -12.69
N MET A 452 -13.09 34.30 -12.82
CA MET A 452 -13.45 33.44 -11.69
C MET A 452 -12.21 32.85 -11.01
N VAL A 453 -11.18 32.43 -11.76
CA VAL A 453 -9.89 32.00 -11.19
C VAL A 453 -9.21 33.15 -10.44
N CYS A 454 -9.30 34.38 -10.99
CA CYS A 454 -8.68 35.57 -10.41
C CYS A 454 -9.33 36.05 -9.11
N SER A 455 -10.58 35.64 -8.84
CA SER A 455 -11.44 36.21 -7.79
C SER A 455 -11.87 35.20 -6.72
N ASN A 456 -11.73 33.89 -6.94
CA ASN A 456 -12.23 32.85 -6.03
C ASN A 456 -11.11 31.92 -5.56
N ALA A 457 -11.21 31.45 -4.31
CA ALA A 457 -10.27 30.47 -3.76
C ALA A 457 -10.41 29.08 -4.40
N VAL A 458 -11.60 28.73 -4.90
CA VAL A 458 -11.88 27.46 -5.59
C VAL A 458 -12.71 27.75 -6.84
N THR A 459 -12.21 27.31 -7.98
CA THR A 459 -12.89 27.45 -9.28
C THR A 459 -12.89 26.12 -10.01
N VAL A 460 -14.06 25.70 -10.50
CA VAL A 460 -14.22 24.47 -11.29
C VAL A 460 -14.48 24.86 -12.75
N ILE A 461 -13.60 24.43 -13.64
CA ILE A 461 -13.73 24.68 -15.09
C ILE A 461 -14.07 23.37 -15.79
N SER A 462 -15.30 23.27 -16.29
CA SER A 462 -15.78 22.13 -17.08
C SER A 462 -15.87 22.47 -18.56
N GLY A 463 -15.62 21.50 -19.44
CA GLY A 463 -15.80 21.68 -20.89
C GLY A 463 -15.31 20.48 -21.67
N LYS A 464 -15.74 20.35 -22.93
CA LYS A 464 -15.37 19.23 -23.81
C LYS A 464 -13.85 19.22 -24.12
N GLY A 465 -13.37 18.13 -24.68
CA GLY A 465 -12.00 18.05 -25.21
C GLY A 465 -11.79 19.11 -26.30
N GLY A 466 -10.63 19.78 -26.29
CA GLY A 466 -10.30 20.81 -27.29
C GLY A 466 -10.66 22.25 -26.93
N CYS A 467 -11.46 22.50 -25.88
CA CYS A 467 -11.86 23.85 -25.47
C CYS A 467 -10.77 24.70 -24.77
N GLY A 468 -9.48 24.37 -24.92
CA GLY A 468 -8.38 25.20 -24.40
C GLY A 468 -8.24 25.35 -22.88
N LYS A 469 -9.07 24.70 -22.04
CA LYS A 469 -9.11 24.83 -20.56
C LYS A 469 -7.72 24.87 -19.89
N THR A 470 -6.89 23.87 -20.17
CA THR A 470 -5.54 23.80 -19.58
C THR A 470 -4.65 24.94 -20.07
N THR A 471 -4.76 25.29 -21.35
CA THR A 471 -3.95 26.35 -21.98
C THR A 471 -4.21 27.70 -21.33
N ILE A 472 -5.49 28.08 -21.15
CA ILE A 472 -5.85 29.39 -20.57
C ILE A 472 -5.34 29.54 -19.13
N VAL A 473 -5.52 28.51 -18.29
CA VAL A 473 -5.10 28.54 -16.88
C VAL A 473 -3.57 28.60 -16.78
N SER A 474 -2.86 27.88 -17.64
CA SER A 474 -1.40 27.83 -17.61
C SER A 474 -0.77 29.13 -18.09
N HIS A 475 -1.36 29.75 -19.11
CA HIS A 475 -0.93 31.06 -19.59
C HIS A 475 -1.18 32.16 -18.56
N LEU A 476 -2.27 32.10 -17.78
CA LEU A 476 -2.52 33.03 -16.67
C LEU A 476 -1.38 33.00 -15.66
N PHE A 477 -1.01 31.80 -15.16
CA PHE A 477 0.06 31.67 -14.17
C PHE A 477 1.44 32.03 -14.73
N ARG A 478 1.71 31.70 -16.01
CA ARG A 478 2.96 32.08 -16.68
C ARG A 478 3.08 33.59 -16.92
N HIS A 479 1.99 34.24 -17.37
CA HIS A 479 1.97 35.68 -17.56
C HIS A 479 2.27 36.40 -16.24
N ARG A 480 1.77 35.86 -15.14
CA ARG A 480 2.03 36.43 -13.82
C ARG A 480 3.45 36.22 -13.30
N GLU A 481 4.02 35.03 -13.46
CA GLU A 481 5.43 34.80 -13.10
C GLU A 481 6.35 35.76 -13.89
N LEU A 482 5.99 36.06 -15.14
CA LEU A 482 6.68 37.06 -15.96
C LEU A 482 6.45 38.49 -15.46
N LEU A 483 5.25 38.85 -15.00
CA LEU A 483 4.97 40.15 -14.39
C LEU A 483 5.76 40.32 -13.09
N GLU A 484 5.78 39.32 -12.20
CA GLU A 484 6.56 39.37 -10.95
C GLU A 484 8.07 39.52 -11.26
N LYS A 485 8.60 38.78 -12.24
CA LYS A 485 10.01 38.94 -12.68
C LYS A 485 10.27 40.32 -13.27
N ARG A 486 9.33 40.88 -14.04
CA ARG A 486 9.45 42.22 -14.64
C ARG A 486 9.37 43.31 -13.57
N GLU A 487 8.50 43.17 -12.57
CA GLU A 487 8.40 44.09 -11.44
C GLU A 487 9.65 44.06 -10.56
N VAL A 488 10.18 42.88 -10.25
CA VAL A 488 11.45 42.75 -9.52
C VAL A 488 12.60 43.37 -10.33
N LYS A 489 12.68 43.08 -11.63
CA LYS A 489 13.71 43.66 -12.49
C LYS A 489 13.59 45.18 -12.58
N LYS A 490 12.37 45.70 -12.73
CA LYS A 490 12.10 47.13 -12.76
C LYS A 490 12.40 47.80 -11.41
N ALA A 491 12.08 47.16 -10.29
CA ALA A 491 12.44 47.66 -8.97
C ALA A 491 13.97 47.68 -8.77
N CYS A 492 14.70 46.69 -9.31
CA CYS A 492 16.16 46.73 -9.34
C CYS A 492 16.69 47.85 -10.25
N GLU A 493 16.11 48.04 -11.43
CA GLU A 493 16.49 49.11 -12.38
C GLU A 493 16.17 50.52 -11.85
N ASP A 494 15.03 50.72 -11.20
CA ASP A 494 14.63 51.97 -10.55
C ASP A 494 15.56 52.29 -9.35
N PHE A 495 15.95 51.26 -8.58
CA PHE A 495 16.93 51.41 -7.49
C PHE A 495 18.34 51.74 -7.99
N GLU A 496 18.74 51.23 -9.16
CA GLU A 496 20.00 51.57 -9.82
C GLU A 496 20.00 52.97 -10.46
N GLN A 497 18.82 53.55 -10.74
CA GLN A 497 18.65 54.87 -11.35
C GLN A 497 18.47 56.01 -10.35
N ASP A 498 18.13 55.73 -9.09
CA ASP A 498 18.10 56.74 -8.01
C ASP A 498 19.54 57.13 -7.60
N GLN A 499 20.07 58.18 -8.24
CA GLN A 499 21.41 58.76 -7.97
C GLN A 499 21.49 59.74 -6.78
N ASP A 500 20.50 59.76 -5.88
CA ASP A 500 20.56 60.53 -4.63
C ASP A 500 20.51 59.59 -3.42
N VAL A 501 21.61 58.86 -3.20
CA VAL A 501 21.82 58.10 -1.96
C VAL A 501 22.65 58.96 -1.00
N PRO A 502 22.11 59.39 0.16
CA PRO A 502 22.92 59.99 1.21
C PRO A 502 23.98 58.98 1.69
N GLU A 503 25.23 59.44 1.89
CA GLU A 503 26.41 58.63 2.26
C GLU A 503 26.24 57.80 3.56
N GLU A 504 25.14 57.93 4.29
CA GLU A 504 24.82 57.16 5.50
C GLU A 504 24.27 55.74 5.24
N TRP A 505 23.91 55.38 3.99
CA TRP A 505 23.37 54.04 3.68
C TRP A 505 24.41 52.97 3.37
N ILE A 506 25.70 53.32 3.27
CA ILE A 506 26.78 52.35 3.01
C ILE A 506 27.16 51.54 4.27
N THR A 507 26.61 51.89 5.44
CA THR A 507 26.97 51.22 6.72
C THR A 507 25.81 50.68 7.55
N TYR A 508 24.61 50.52 6.96
CA TYR A 508 23.51 49.81 7.61
C TYR A 508 23.18 48.46 6.96
N THR A 509 23.94 47.48 7.43
CA THR A 509 23.43 46.22 8.00
C THR A 509 22.80 45.18 7.07
N GLU A 510 23.61 44.16 6.83
CA GLU A 510 23.37 42.70 6.92
C GLU A 510 22.37 42.20 8.00
N GLN A 511 21.41 42.99 8.47
CA GLN A 511 20.41 42.54 9.44
C GLN A 511 19.00 42.88 8.95
N SER A 512 18.24 41.81 8.69
CA SER A 512 16.85 41.78 8.27
C SER A 512 16.56 42.43 6.91
N LEU A 513 16.84 41.70 5.83
CA LEU A 513 15.88 41.70 4.73
C LEU A 513 14.51 41.36 5.35
N PRO A 514 13.49 42.23 5.21
CA PRO A 514 12.12 41.79 5.39
C PRO A 514 11.96 40.56 4.51
N LYS A 515 11.40 39.46 5.04
CA LYS A 515 11.07 38.28 4.23
C LYS A 515 10.40 38.80 2.95
N ALA A 516 11.11 38.74 1.82
CA ALA A 516 10.59 39.16 0.54
C ALA A 516 9.22 38.51 0.39
N ASP A 517 8.22 39.31 0.05
CA ASP A 517 6.86 38.86 -0.17
C ASP A 517 6.96 37.64 -1.09
N LYS A 518 6.72 36.44 -0.55
CA LYS A 518 7.06 35.21 -1.26
C LYS A 518 6.18 35.17 -2.51
N GLY A 519 6.82 35.23 -3.67
CA GLY A 519 6.18 35.09 -4.97
C GLY A 519 5.29 33.85 -5.01
N ILE A 520 4.29 33.86 -5.89
CA ILE A 520 3.24 32.85 -5.81
C ILE A 520 3.72 31.52 -6.37
N GLU A 521 3.89 30.57 -5.45
CA GLU A 521 4.28 29.21 -5.78
C GLU A 521 3.08 28.45 -6.37
N VAL A 522 3.21 28.06 -7.65
CA VAL A 522 2.17 27.31 -8.37
C VAL A 522 2.54 25.83 -8.41
N LEU A 523 1.67 24.99 -7.83
CA LEU A 523 1.79 23.53 -7.87
C LEU A 523 0.74 22.92 -8.80
N LEU A 524 1.17 22.29 -9.90
CA LEU A 524 0.27 21.58 -10.80
C LEU A 524 0.17 20.11 -10.41
N THR A 525 -1.06 19.59 -10.39
CA THR A 525 -1.33 18.19 -10.03
C THR A 525 -2.31 17.52 -10.98
N ALA A 526 -2.21 16.19 -11.10
CA ALA A 526 -3.16 15.37 -11.86
C ALA A 526 -3.40 14.01 -11.20
N PRO A 527 -4.53 13.33 -11.47
CA PRO A 527 -4.81 12.02 -10.89
C PRO A 527 -3.86 10.91 -11.39
N THR A 528 -3.36 11.01 -12.62
CA THR A 528 -2.50 9.97 -13.23
C THR A 528 -1.17 10.54 -13.73
N GLY A 529 -0.15 9.68 -13.83
CA GLY A 529 1.16 10.06 -14.34
C GLY A 529 1.12 10.54 -15.80
N LYS A 530 0.29 9.94 -16.65
CA LYS A 530 0.09 10.38 -18.05
C LYS A 530 -0.52 11.79 -18.10
N ALA A 531 -1.51 12.09 -17.27
CA ALA A 531 -2.12 13.41 -17.19
C ALA A 531 -1.15 14.46 -16.63
N ALA A 532 -0.38 14.13 -15.59
CA ALA A 532 0.67 15.01 -15.06
C ALA A 532 1.77 15.28 -16.10
N GLY A 533 2.20 14.26 -16.85
CA GLY A 533 3.15 14.40 -17.95
C GLY A 533 2.64 15.33 -19.05
N LEU A 534 1.36 15.22 -19.42
CA LEU A 534 0.72 16.10 -20.40
C LEU A 534 0.62 17.55 -19.89
N LEU A 535 0.30 17.75 -18.60
CA LEU A 535 0.34 19.07 -17.97
C LEU A 535 1.75 19.65 -18.05
N ARG A 536 2.78 18.89 -17.67
CA ARG A 536 4.17 19.36 -17.75
C ARG A 536 4.55 19.80 -19.16
N GLN A 537 4.21 19.01 -20.18
CA GLN A 537 4.51 19.34 -21.57
C GLN A 537 3.79 20.59 -22.07
N LYS A 538 2.50 20.77 -21.72
CA LYS A 538 1.71 21.91 -22.20
C LYS A 538 2.00 23.21 -21.47
N THR A 539 2.38 23.12 -20.21
CA THR A 539 2.51 24.28 -19.33
C THR A 539 3.96 24.73 -19.16
N GLY A 540 4.93 23.82 -19.29
CA GLY A 540 6.33 24.06 -18.97
C GLY A 540 6.63 24.07 -17.47
N PHE A 541 5.60 23.95 -16.60
CA PHE A 541 5.75 23.90 -15.15
C PHE A 541 5.94 22.46 -14.65
N HIS A 542 6.52 22.33 -13.46
CA HIS A 542 6.55 21.06 -12.75
C HIS A 542 5.11 20.62 -12.41
N ALA A 543 4.78 19.39 -12.80
CA ALA A 543 3.50 18.77 -12.51
C ALA A 543 3.72 17.39 -11.90
N TYR A 544 2.96 17.10 -10.84
CA TYR A 544 3.08 15.87 -10.06
C TYR A 544 1.73 15.13 -10.02
N THR A 545 1.73 13.87 -9.60
CA THR A 545 0.47 13.18 -9.33
C THR A 545 -0.12 13.60 -7.98
N LEU A 546 -1.44 13.55 -7.84
CA LEU A 546 -2.12 13.78 -6.56
C LEU A 546 -1.57 12.88 -5.45
N CYS A 547 -1.22 11.63 -5.78
CA CYS A 547 -0.60 10.71 -4.84
C CYS A 547 0.78 11.19 -4.37
N GLN A 548 1.63 11.70 -5.27
CA GLN A 548 2.97 12.21 -4.91
C GLN A 548 2.88 13.41 -3.97
N VAL A 549 1.98 14.35 -4.28
CA VAL A 549 1.77 15.54 -3.46
C VAL A 549 1.21 15.18 -2.09
N SER A 550 0.18 14.31 -2.05
CA SER A 550 -0.42 13.87 -0.79
C SER A 550 0.61 13.14 0.09
N TYR A 551 1.38 12.22 -0.49
CA TYR A 551 2.44 11.51 0.25
C TYR A 551 3.49 12.47 0.82
N SER A 552 3.96 13.42 0.02
CA SER A 552 4.92 14.44 0.45
C SER A 552 4.37 15.25 1.62
N PHE A 553 3.11 15.70 1.54
CA PHE A 553 2.44 16.45 2.59
C PHE A 553 2.35 15.67 3.91
N TYR A 554 1.87 14.43 3.88
CA TYR A 554 1.75 13.63 5.10
C TYR A 554 3.11 13.23 5.68
N PHE A 555 4.11 13.01 4.83
CA PHE A 555 5.48 12.77 5.29
C PHE A 555 6.04 14.00 6.02
N TRP A 556 5.91 15.18 5.42
CA TRP A 556 6.32 16.45 6.03
C TRP A 556 5.59 16.75 7.35
N LYS A 557 4.26 16.52 7.39
CA LYS A 557 3.47 16.69 8.61
C LYS A 557 4.00 15.79 9.73
N LYS A 558 4.29 14.52 9.42
CA LYS A 558 4.83 13.56 10.39
C LYS A 558 6.21 13.95 10.91
N THR A 559 7.07 14.53 10.08
CA THR A 559 8.37 15.03 10.53
C THR A 559 8.22 16.23 11.46
N MET A 560 7.33 17.17 11.14
CA MET A 560 7.06 18.32 12.02
C MET A 560 6.45 17.91 13.35
N ASP A 561 5.51 16.97 13.35
CA ASP A 561 4.87 16.49 14.58
C ASP A 561 5.88 15.82 15.52
N LYS A 562 6.91 15.15 14.98
CA LYS A 562 8.02 14.59 15.77
C LYS A 562 8.91 15.68 16.38
N GLU A 563 9.30 16.67 15.57
CA GLU A 563 10.12 17.80 16.03
C GLU A 563 9.43 18.63 17.13
N ASN A 564 8.10 18.73 17.08
CA ASN A 564 7.30 19.40 18.11
C ASN A 564 7.06 18.56 19.37
N SER A 565 7.30 17.25 19.33
CA SER A 565 7.17 16.34 20.49
C SER A 565 8.48 16.10 21.24
N GLU A 566 9.61 16.46 20.62
CA GLU A 566 10.96 16.38 21.21
C GLU A 566 11.43 17.72 21.81
N ASN A 567 10.65 18.79 21.64
CA ASN A 567 10.77 20.08 22.36
C ASN A 567 9.67 20.20 23.42
#